data_AF-A0A1R1X1J3-F1
#
_entry.id   AF-A0A1R1X1J3-F1
#
_cell.length_a   1.000
_cell.length_b   1.000
_cell.length_c   1.000
_cell.angle_alpha   90.00
_cell.angle_beta   90.00
_cell.angle_gamma   90.00
#
_symmetry.space_group_name_H-M   'P 1'
#
loop_
_entity.id
_entity.type
_entity.pdbx_description
1 polymer ?
#
loop_
_entity_poly.entity_id
_entity_poly.type
_entity_poly.pdbx_seq_one_letter_code
_entity_poly.pdbx_strand_id
1 'polypeptide(L)'
;MGFESRKELEAEIKKNEASIKKARDKDLGIEPTEQKSTPVFDLLDVPDEQLSRDDLKEKRKQKLMKANIDARDRIRAAKLEEEKRQEEEIRKDNELKQNNFELWLSQVKNKRKDILDRIAQKEAVKNELSQRKSQASQLRLKSIAGLASEDSLPQQANGSRRKKAADSDDDFGKDDSDWNIYLDISKEEVEDEEDLEAELIQVNEILLDSDPDYLQKIDDKSRDEIESSLFYRFYSGAQKVILESPAVPQSFSSIMYNKDKKPSGANFGSLSEFEKKKLAAEIEFETLKEVKARSYQLHLNVERIRVPEIIFDPSIIGVDQSGIVQVVENLWKLFPNGIDASPKDVFITGCGFSTLEGFKSRLRNDLTSVLPINTELNINLASNLSDDAWNGAARWSRSLLSNSESSSGESLESVSITRKLYDECGGEYLKEHLFSNLFFNESQ
;
A
#
# COMPACT_ATOMS: atom_id res chain seq x y z
N MET A 1 -10.24 -34.37 -11.55
CA MET A 1 -9.83 -35.59 -12.27
C MET A 1 -8.97 -36.40 -11.31
N GLY A 2 -9.49 -37.52 -10.81
CA GLY A 2 -8.77 -38.43 -9.93
C GLY A 2 -8.45 -39.71 -10.69
N PHE A 3 -7.35 -40.38 -10.34
CA PHE A 3 -6.97 -41.65 -10.96
C PHE A 3 -8.01 -42.73 -10.63
N GLU A 4 -8.45 -43.49 -11.64
CA GLU A 4 -9.53 -44.47 -11.50
C GLU A 4 -9.02 -45.82 -10.95
N SER A 5 -7.69 -46.02 -10.96
CA SER A 5 -7.02 -47.25 -10.54
C SER A 5 -5.70 -46.97 -9.83
N ARG A 6 -5.39 -47.78 -8.81
CA ARG A 6 -4.09 -47.74 -8.12
C ARG A 6 -2.91 -47.95 -9.07
N LYS A 7 -3.08 -48.75 -10.12
CA LYS A 7 -2.03 -48.98 -11.14
C LYS A 7 -1.76 -47.73 -11.99
N GLU A 8 -2.79 -46.93 -12.24
CA GLU A 8 -2.67 -45.68 -13.01
C GLU A 8 -1.93 -44.62 -12.19
N LEU A 9 -2.25 -44.52 -10.89
CA LEU A 9 -1.52 -43.68 -9.94
C LEU A 9 -0.05 -44.10 -9.83
N GLU A 10 0.25 -45.40 -9.70
CA GLU A 10 1.64 -45.89 -9.62
C GLU A 10 2.42 -45.64 -10.92
N ALA A 11 1.76 -45.75 -12.09
CA ALA A 11 2.37 -45.43 -13.37
C ALA A 11 2.70 -43.93 -13.52
N GLU A 12 1.77 -43.06 -13.12
CA GLU A 12 2.00 -41.61 -13.17
C GLU A 12 3.01 -41.15 -12.12
N ILE A 13 3.03 -41.75 -10.92
CA ILE A 13 4.09 -41.56 -9.92
C ILE A 13 5.45 -41.92 -10.53
N LYS A 14 5.58 -43.10 -11.14
CA LYS A 14 6.84 -43.54 -11.75
C LYS A 14 7.29 -42.63 -12.90
N LYS A 15 6.33 -42.11 -13.68
CA LYS A 15 6.60 -41.14 -14.75
C LYS A 15 7.04 -39.79 -14.19
N ASN A 16 6.40 -39.31 -13.13
CA ASN A 16 6.79 -38.08 -12.44
C ASN A 16 8.16 -38.23 -11.75
N GLU A 17 8.43 -39.35 -11.09
CA GLU A 17 9.73 -39.68 -10.51
C GLU A 17 10.83 -39.71 -11.58
N ALA A 18 10.57 -40.31 -12.75
CA ALA A 18 11.50 -40.30 -13.87
C ALA A 18 11.72 -38.89 -14.44
N SER A 19 10.66 -38.07 -14.51
CA SER A 19 10.74 -36.67 -14.94
C SER A 19 11.54 -35.81 -13.96
N ILE A 20 11.29 -35.95 -12.66
CA ILE A 20 12.03 -35.29 -11.58
C ILE A 20 13.49 -35.72 -11.58
N LYS A 21 13.77 -37.02 -11.74
CA LYS A 21 15.14 -37.53 -11.83
C LYS A 21 15.86 -36.95 -13.05
N LYS A 22 15.20 -36.89 -14.20
CA LYS A 22 15.77 -36.29 -15.42
C LYS A 22 16.01 -34.79 -15.30
N ALA A 23 15.11 -34.06 -14.63
CA ALA A 23 15.30 -32.64 -14.33
C ALA A 23 16.48 -32.43 -13.38
N ARG A 24 16.57 -33.24 -12.31
CA ARG A 24 17.68 -33.21 -11.36
C ARG A 24 19.02 -33.57 -11.98
N ASP A 25 19.08 -34.61 -12.82
CA ASP A 25 20.30 -35.03 -13.52
C ASP A 25 20.75 -33.94 -14.51
N LYS A 26 19.80 -33.22 -15.15
CA LYS A 26 20.06 -32.06 -16.02
C LYS A 26 20.60 -30.86 -15.23
N ASP A 27 20.03 -30.57 -14.06
CA ASP A 27 20.48 -29.45 -13.21
C ASP A 27 21.85 -29.74 -12.56
N LEU A 28 22.16 -31.02 -12.29
CA LEU A 28 23.46 -31.46 -11.76
C LEU A 28 24.55 -31.58 -12.85
N GLY A 29 24.23 -31.31 -14.12
CA GLY A 29 25.18 -31.46 -15.23
C GLY A 29 25.63 -32.91 -15.47
N ILE A 30 24.95 -33.89 -14.87
CA ILE A 30 25.19 -35.31 -15.10
C ILE A 30 24.47 -35.64 -16.41
N GLU A 31 25.11 -35.33 -17.55
CA GLU A 31 24.70 -35.95 -18.80
C GLU A 31 24.82 -37.46 -18.58
N PRO A 32 23.73 -38.25 -18.72
CA PRO A 32 23.88 -39.69 -18.75
C PRO A 32 24.86 -39.98 -19.88
N THR A 33 26.03 -40.51 -19.51
CA THR A 33 27.03 -41.06 -20.44
C THR A 33 26.45 -42.30 -21.12
N GLU A 34 25.34 -42.14 -21.85
CA GLU A 34 25.16 -42.89 -23.07
C GLU A 34 26.24 -42.36 -23.99
N GLN A 35 27.31 -43.14 -24.16
CA GLN A 35 28.12 -43.09 -25.36
C GLN A 35 27.20 -43.43 -26.56
N LYS A 36 26.34 -42.50 -26.94
CA LYS A 36 25.79 -42.46 -28.29
C LYS A 36 26.99 -42.12 -29.14
N SER A 37 27.50 -43.12 -29.86
CA SER A 37 28.42 -42.90 -30.97
C SER A 37 27.93 -41.69 -31.74
N THR A 38 28.82 -40.72 -31.98
CA THR A 38 28.53 -39.59 -32.85
C THR A 38 27.86 -40.15 -34.10
N PRO A 39 26.61 -39.77 -34.41
CA PRO A 39 25.90 -40.33 -35.56
C PRO A 39 26.76 -40.10 -36.80
N VAL A 40 27.16 -41.19 -37.45
CA VAL A 40 28.03 -41.13 -38.63
C VAL A 40 27.17 -40.65 -39.80
N PHE A 41 27.57 -39.55 -40.44
CA PHE A 41 26.82 -38.92 -41.52
C PHE A 41 27.38 -39.29 -42.89
N ASP A 42 27.41 -40.59 -43.19
CA ASP A 42 28.10 -41.15 -44.37
C ASP A 42 27.59 -40.61 -45.73
N LEU A 43 26.32 -40.20 -45.82
CA LEU A 43 25.72 -39.71 -47.09
C LEU A 43 25.97 -38.23 -47.35
N LEU A 44 26.56 -37.48 -46.41
CA LEU A 44 26.83 -36.05 -46.60
C LEU A 44 28.02 -35.79 -47.51
N ASP A 45 29.00 -36.70 -47.54
CA ASP A 45 30.28 -36.54 -48.26
C ASP A 45 30.24 -37.06 -49.71
N VAL A 46 29.15 -37.74 -50.11
CA VAL A 46 28.96 -38.27 -51.48
C VAL A 46 28.27 -37.22 -52.37
N PRO A 47 28.81 -36.89 -53.57
CA PRO A 47 28.20 -35.95 -54.51
C PRO A 47 26.78 -36.37 -54.95
N ASP A 48 25.89 -35.38 -55.15
CA ASP A 48 24.46 -35.59 -55.44
C ASP A 48 24.19 -36.37 -56.75
N GLU A 49 25.18 -36.42 -57.65
CA GLU A 49 25.09 -37.08 -58.97
C GLU A 49 25.13 -38.62 -58.90
N GLN A 50 25.53 -39.18 -57.74
CA GLN A 50 25.71 -40.62 -57.54
C GLN A 50 24.62 -41.27 -56.67
N LEU A 51 23.62 -40.49 -56.21
CA LEU A 51 22.61 -40.94 -55.26
C LEU A 51 21.25 -41.26 -55.92
N SER A 52 20.59 -42.31 -55.44
CA SER A 52 19.21 -42.63 -55.82
C SER A 52 18.22 -41.59 -55.26
N ARG A 53 16.98 -41.55 -55.80
CA ARG A 53 15.91 -40.65 -55.33
C ARG A 53 15.58 -40.81 -53.85
N ASP A 54 15.81 -41.97 -53.27
CA ASP A 54 15.61 -42.24 -51.85
C ASP A 54 16.83 -41.85 -51.00
N ASP A 55 18.05 -42.04 -51.52
CA ASP A 55 19.29 -41.59 -50.85
C ASP A 55 19.34 -40.05 -50.72
N LEU A 56 18.81 -39.33 -51.70
CA LEU A 56 18.67 -37.86 -51.64
C LEU A 56 17.75 -37.39 -50.49
N LYS A 57 16.72 -38.18 -50.14
CA LYS A 57 15.84 -37.87 -49.00
C LYS A 57 16.54 -38.16 -47.68
N GLU A 58 17.30 -39.25 -47.59
CA GLU A 58 18.10 -39.60 -46.42
C GLU A 58 19.23 -38.59 -46.19
N LYS A 59 19.88 -38.10 -47.24
CA LYS A 59 20.87 -37.02 -47.19
C LYS A 59 20.27 -35.71 -46.63
N ARG A 60 19.05 -35.33 -47.04
CA ARG A 60 18.34 -34.18 -46.44
C ARG A 60 18.05 -34.39 -44.95
N LYS A 61 17.65 -35.59 -44.55
CA LYS A 61 17.41 -35.95 -43.15
C LYS A 61 18.70 -35.91 -42.32
N GLN A 62 19.81 -36.43 -42.84
CA GLN A 62 21.13 -36.36 -42.22
C GLN A 62 21.65 -34.91 -42.13
N LYS A 63 21.42 -34.09 -43.16
CA LYS A 63 21.77 -32.66 -43.16
C LYS A 63 21.00 -31.88 -42.10
N LEU A 64 19.70 -32.15 -41.95
CA LEU A 64 18.87 -31.54 -40.91
C LEU A 64 19.28 -32.01 -39.50
N MET A 65 19.60 -33.30 -39.34
CA MET A 65 20.08 -33.86 -38.08
C MET A 65 21.44 -33.27 -37.67
N LYS A 66 22.37 -33.13 -38.62
CA LYS A 66 23.67 -32.46 -38.41
C LYS A 66 23.49 -30.98 -38.06
N ALA A 67 22.63 -30.26 -38.78
CA ALA A 67 22.34 -28.85 -38.48
C ALA A 67 21.78 -28.64 -37.05
N ASN A 68 20.92 -29.54 -36.57
CA ASN A 68 20.40 -29.50 -35.20
C ASN A 68 21.46 -29.82 -34.14
N ILE A 69 22.41 -30.70 -34.43
CA ILE A 69 23.52 -31.04 -33.53
C ILE A 69 24.51 -29.87 -33.49
N ASP A 70 24.93 -29.35 -34.66
CA ASP A 70 25.82 -28.19 -34.77
C ASP A 70 25.23 -26.94 -34.08
N ALA A 71 23.91 -26.72 -34.18
CA ALA A 71 23.25 -25.61 -33.48
C ALA A 71 23.30 -25.76 -31.96
N ARG A 72 23.09 -26.99 -31.44
CA ARG A 72 23.21 -27.28 -30.00
C ARG A 72 24.64 -27.16 -29.50
N ASP A 73 25.61 -27.60 -30.29
CA ASP A 73 27.03 -27.51 -29.92
C ASP A 73 27.51 -26.06 -29.90
N ARG A 74 27.01 -25.19 -30.80
CA ARG A 74 27.26 -23.74 -30.72
C ARG A 74 26.67 -23.10 -29.46
N ILE A 75 25.44 -23.47 -29.08
CA ILE A 75 24.81 -22.97 -27.84
C ILE A 75 25.60 -23.46 -26.61
N ARG A 76 26.02 -24.72 -26.59
CA ARG A 76 26.83 -25.28 -25.50
C ARG A 76 28.20 -24.60 -25.43
N ALA A 77 28.86 -24.39 -26.56
CA ALA A 77 30.14 -23.69 -26.64
C ALA A 77 30.03 -22.23 -26.19
N ALA A 78 29.01 -21.50 -26.64
CA ALA A 78 28.75 -20.12 -26.22
C ALA A 78 28.48 -20.04 -24.70
N LYS A 79 27.71 -20.97 -24.15
CA LYS A 79 27.44 -21.04 -22.70
C LYS A 79 28.72 -21.30 -21.89
N LEU A 80 29.56 -22.22 -22.36
CA LEU A 80 30.81 -22.58 -21.68
C LEU A 80 31.84 -21.46 -21.73
N GLU A 81 31.87 -20.69 -22.82
CA GLU A 81 32.71 -19.49 -22.94
C GLU A 81 32.25 -18.37 -22.00
N GLU A 82 30.93 -18.16 -21.89
CA GLU A 82 30.36 -17.20 -20.94
C GLU A 82 30.66 -17.60 -19.48
N GLU A 83 30.51 -18.88 -19.15
CA GLU A 83 30.82 -19.42 -17.83
C GLU A 83 32.31 -19.20 -17.47
N LYS A 84 33.23 -19.44 -18.42
CA LYS A 84 34.66 -19.14 -18.21
C LYS A 84 34.91 -17.66 -17.96
N ARG A 85 34.22 -16.76 -18.66
CA ARG A 85 34.35 -15.31 -18.45
C ARG A 85 33.91 -14.95 -17.03
N GLN A 86 32.78 -15.47 -16.59
CA GLN A 86 32.27 -15.26 -15.24
C GLN A 86 33.23 -15.81 -14.18
N GLU A 87 33.78 -17.02 -14.38
CA GLU A 87 34.78 -17.60 -13.46
C GLU A 87 36.04 -16.74 -13.35
N GLU A 88 36.54 -16.20 -14.47
CA GLU A 88 37.69 -15.30 -14.46
C GLU A 88 37.41 -13.99 -13.73
N GLU A 89 36.21 -13.43 -13.85
CA GLU A 89 35.77 -12.25 -13.11
C GLU A 89 35.67 -12.53 -11.61
N ILE A 90 35.02 -13.64 -11.23
CA ILE A 90 34.94 -14.09 -9.85
C ILE A 90 36.33 -14.30 -9.26
N ARG A 91 37.27 -14.86 -10.03
CA ARG A 91 38.66 -15.04 -9.59
C ARG A 91 39.34 -13.70 -9.31
N LYS A 92 39.22 -12.73 -10.22
CA LYS A 92 39.78 -11.38 -10.04
C LYS A 92 39.15 -10.67 -8.85
N ASP A 93 37.84 -10.79 -8.66
CA ASP A 93 37.13 -10.19 -7.51
C ASP A 93 37.60 -10.81 -6.19
N ASN A 94 37.75 -12.14 -6.13
CA ASN A 94 38.30 -12.85 -4.97
C ASN A 94 39.75 -12.45 -4.68
N GLU A 95 40.59 -12.29 -5.71
CA GLU A 95 41.95 -11.77 -5.57
C GLU A 95 41.96 -10.35 -5.00
N LEU A 96 41.05 -9.47 -5.45
CA LEU A 96 40.90 -8.12 -4.91
C LEU A 96 40.42 -8.12 -3.46
N LYS A 97 39.46 -8.98 -3.11
CA LYS A 97 38.97 -9.15 -1.75
C LYS A 97 40.07 -9.58 -0.78
N GLN A 98 40.99 -10.45 -1.23
CA GLN A 98 42.14 -10.89 -0.42
C GLN A 98 43.25 -9.83 -0.34
N ASN A 99 43.58 -9.18 -1.45
CA ASN A 99 44.71 -8.26 -1.53
C ASN A 99 44.39 -6.85 -1.01
N ASN A 100 43.18 -6.34 -1.26
CA ASN A 100 42.75 -5.00 -0.86
C ASN A 100 41.24 -4.94 -0.57
N PHE A 101 40.88 -5.41 0.63
CA PHE A 101 39.49 -5.47 1.08
C PHE A 101 38.80 -4.09 1.11
N GLU A 102 39.50 -3.01 1.47
CA GLU A 102 38.90 -1.67 1.58
C GLU A 102 38.51 -1.11 0.20
N LEU A 103 39.39 -1.28 -0.79
CA LEU A 103 39.10 -0.90 -2.18
C LEU A 103 37.94 -1.74 -2.75
N TRP A 104 37.96 -3.06 -2.51
CA TRP A 104 36.88 -3.96 -2.92
C TRP A 104 35.54 -3.56 -2.28
N LEU A 105 35.51 -3.30 -0.97
CA LEU A 105 34.29 -2.87 -0.28
C LEU A 105 33.76 -1.54 -0.82
N SER A 106 34.64 -0.59 -1.13
CA SER A 106 34.25 0.67 -1.78
C SER A 106 33.68 0.43 -3.17
N GLN A 107 34.24 -0.49 -3.96
CA GLN A 107 33.71 -0.86 -5.27
C GLN A 107 32.33 -1.49 -5.16
N VAL A 108 32.10 -2.40 -4.21
CA VAL A 108 30.77 -3.00 -3.97
C VAL A 108 29.74 -1.94 -3.54
N LYS A 109 30.12 -1.02 -2.65
CA LYS A 109 29.25 0.11 -2.24
C LYS A 109 28.90 1.03 -3.42
N ASN A 110 29.86 1.29 -4.31
CA ASN A 110 29.62 2.07 -5.53
C ASN A 110 28.73 1.32 -6.52
N LYS A 111 28.96 0.01 -6.74
CA LYS A 111 28.08 -0.84 -7.56
C LYS A 111 26.63 -0.75 -7.08
N ARG A 112 26.40 -0.88 -5.76
CA ARG A 112 25.06 -0.71 -5.16
C ARG A 112 24.44 0.65 -5.51
N LYS A 113 25.24 1.72 -5.40
CA LYS A 113 24.77 3.08 -5.70
C LYS A 113 24.42 3.22 -7.18
N ASP A 114 25.27 2.72 -8.09
CA ASP A 114 25.04 2.79 -9.53
C ASP A 114 23.77 2.03 -9.93
N ILE A 115 23.49 0.88 -9.32
CA ILE A 115 22.24 0.13 -9.55
C ILE A 115 21.04 0.95 -9.09
N LEU A 116 21.09 1.55 -7.90
CA LEU A 116 20.00 2.43 -7.42
C LEU A 116 19.80 3.66 -8.31
N ASP A 117 20.88 4.26 -8.80
CA ASP A 117 20.81 5.39 -9.74
C ASP A 117 20.15 4.96 -11.06
N ARG A 118 20.41 3.74 -11.55
CA ARG A 118 19.73 3.17 -12.74
C ARG A 118 18.25 2.89 -12.48
N ILE A 119 17.90 2.32 -11.33
CA ILE A 119 16.50 2.08 -10.93
C ILE A 119 15.75 3.42 -10.88
N ALA A 120 16.31 4.43 -10.21
CA ALA A 120 15.72 5.76 -10.11
C ALA A 120 15.58 6.44 -11.48
N GLN A 121 16.55 6.28 -12.38
CA GLN A 121 16.46 6.79 -13.76
C GLN A 121 15.32 6.10 -14.53
N LYS A 122 15.16 4.78 -14.40
CA LYS A 122 14.06 4.05 -15.04
C LYS A 122 12.69 4.47 -14.49
N GLU A 123 12.55 4.60 -13.17
CA GLU A 123 11.32 5.11 -12.56
C GLU A 123 11.01 6.54 -13.03
N ALA A 124 12.01 7.41 -13.16
CA ALA A 124 11.82 8.76 -13.69
C ALA A 124 11.32 8.72 -15.15
N VAL A 125 11.92 7.89 -16.00
CA VAL A 125 11.48 7.70 -17.39
C VAL A 125 10.06 7.11 -17.46
N LYS A 126 9.73 6.13 -16.62
CA LYS A 126 8.39 5.53 -16.51
C LYS A 126 7.35 6.58 -16.09
N ASN A 127 7.67 7.43 -15.12
CA ASN A 127 6.82 8.53 -14.68
C ASN A 127 6.65 9.60 -15.77
N GLU A 128 7.70 9.92 -16.53
CA GLU A 128 7.60 10.80 -17.70
C GLU A 128 6.73 10.17 -18.81
N LEU A 129 6.88 8.88 -19.09
CA LEU A 129 6.11 8.16 -20.11
C LEU A 129 4.61 8.11 -19.77
N SER A 130 4.27 8.01 -18.48
CA SER A 130 2.90 8.08 -17.97
C SER A 130 2.24 9.44 -18.24
N GLN A 131 3.04 10.52 -18.31
CA GLN A 131 2.53 11.85 -18.66
C GLN A 131 2.33 11.95 -20.18
N ARG A 132 1.07 11.94 -20.64
CA ARG A 132 0.68 11.98 -22.07
C ARG A 132 1.35 13.08 -22.92
N LYS A 133 1.81 14.17 -22.31
CA LYS A 133 2.45 15.32 -23.01
C LYS A 133 3.98 15.32 -22.93
N SER A 134 4.62 14.37 -22.26
CA SER A 134 6.07 14.40 -22.04
C SER A 134 6.84 14.22 -23.35
N GLN A 135 8.07 14.74 -23.37
CA GLN A 135 8.99 14.58 -24.50
C GLN A 135 9.32 13.10 -24.74
N ALA A 136 9.45 12.30 -23.68
CA ALA A 136 9.67 10.86 -23.75
C ALA A 136 8.50 10.13 -24.45
N SER A 137 7.25 10.43 -24.08
CA SER A 137 6.07 9.84 -24.74
C SER A 137 5.95 10.29 -26.19
N GLN A 138 6.28 11.54 -26.49
CA GLN A 138 6.31 12.05 -27.87
C GLN A 138 7.39 11.38 -28.73
N LEU A 139 8.58 11.13 -28.17
CA LEU A 139 9.66 10.42 -28.85
C LEU A 139 9.33 8.93 -29.04
N ARG A 140 8.74 8.27 -28.04
CA ARG A 140 8.25 6.89 -28.15
C ARG A 140 7.17 6.78 -29.21
N LEU A 141 6.18 7.67 -29.22
CA LEU A 141 5.13 7.72 -30.26
C LEU A 141 5.72 8.01 -31.65
N LYS A 142 6.72 8.90 -31.73
CA LYS A 142 7.42 9.19 -32.99
C LYS A 142 8.25 7.99 -33.47
N SER A 143 8.84 7.22 -32.56
CA SER A 143 9.58 6.00 -32.86
C SER A 143 8.65 4.88 -33.31
N ILE A 144 7.52 4.70 -32.63
CA ILE A 144 6.46 3.76 -33.02
C ILE A 144 5.91 4.12 -34.40
N ALA A 145 5.61 5.41 -34.64
CA ALA A 145 5.16 5.88 -35.95
C ALA A 145 6.23 5.74 -37.04
N GLY A 146 7.51 5.88 -36.67
CA GLY A 146 8.66 5.67 -37.57
C GLY A 146 8.80 4.20 -37.99
N LEU A 147 8.74 3.28 -37.02
CA LEU A 147 8.78 1.83 -37.25
C LEU A 147 7.56 1.35 -38.04
N ALA A 148 6.37 1.86 -37.74
CA ALA A 148 5.16 1.60 -38.52
C ALA A 148 5.27 2.13 -39.97
N SER A 149 6.07 3.17 -40.21
CA SER A 149 6.28 3.71 -41.56
C SER A 149 7.40 3.01 -42.36
N GLU A 150 8.31 2.28 -41.71
CA GLU A 150 9.45 1.62 -42.37
C GLU A 150 9.04 0.35 -43.15
N ASP A 151 7.96 -0.32 -42.76
CA ASP A 151 7.35 -1.40 -43.56
C ASP A 151 6.56 -0.89 -44.79
N SER A 152 6.48 0.44 -44.99
CA SER A 152 5.81 1.07 -46.14
C SER A 152 6.74 1.32 -47.35
N LEU A 153 7.88 0.63 -47.47
CA LEU A 153 8.76 0.75 -48.64
C LEU A 153 8.30 -0.20 -49.77
N PRO A 154 7.79 0.32 -50.91
CA PRO A 154 7.43 -0.53 -52.03
C PRO A 154 8.70 -0.98 -52.76
N GLN A 155 8.85 -2.30 -52.92
CA GLN A 155 9.79 -2.88 -53.88
C GLN A 155 9.53 -2.28 -55.27
N GLN A 156 10.62 -1.85 -55.90
CA GLN A 156 10.65 -1.22 -57.21
C GLN A 156 9.90 -2.03 -58.27
N ALA A 157 8.82 -1.44 -58.81
CA ALA A 157 8.38 -1.71 -60.16
C ALA A 157 7.93 -0.40 -60.82
N ASN A 158 8.52 -0.13 -61.99
CA ASN A 158 8.29 1.04 -62.83
C ASN A 158 6.79 1.34 -63.06
N GLY A 159 6.37 2.59 -62.81
CA GLY A 159 5.15 3.12 -63.42
C GLY A 159 4.43 4.24 -62.67
N SER A 160 4.67 5.48 -63.14
CA SER A 160 3.75 6.63 -63.15
C SER A 160 3.11 7.14 -61.84
N ARG A 161 3.43 8.40 -61.53
CA ARG A 161 2.79 9.24 -60.49
C ARG A 161 1.26 9.23 -60.59
N ARG A 162 0.58 8.93 -59.49
CA ARG A 162 -0.75 9.50 -59.19
C ARG A 162 -0.78 10.05 -57.78
N LYS A 163 -0.94 11.37 -57.72
CA LYS A 163 -1.33 12.17 -56.56
C LYS A 163 -2.80 11.82 -56.27
N LYS A 164 -3.09 11.10 -55.18
CA LYS A 164 -4.45 10.81 -54.68
C LYS A 164 -4.35 10.80 -53.16
N ALA A 165 -4.70 11.93 -52.54
CA ALA A 165 -5.95 12.18 -51.82
C ALA A 165 -5.93 11.49 -50.45
N ALA A 166 -6.08 12.33 -49.42
CA ALA A 166 -6.16 11.97 -48.01
C ALA A 166 -7.29 10.96 -47.77
N ASP A 167 -6.91 9.74 -47.41
CA ASP A 167 -7.67 8.67 -46.71
C ASP A 167 -6.96 7.34 -46.98
N SER A 168 -5.69 7.21 -46.58
CA SER A 168 -5.16 5.87 -46.32
C SER A 168 -5.55 5.59 -44.87
N ASP A 169 -6.70 4.96 -44.69
CA ASP A 169 -6.94 4.15 -43.50
C ASP A 169 -5.74 3.21 -43.39
N ASP A 170 -4.90 3.56 -42.42
CA ASP A 170 -3.74 2.79 -42.02
C ASP A 170 -4.19 1.35 -41.72
N ASP A 171 -3.53 0.37 -42.35
CA ASP A 171 -3.85 -1.05 -42.16
C ASP A 171 -3.27 -1.61 -40.86
N PHE A 172 -2.64 -0.74 -40.06
CA PHE A 172 -2.05 -1.05 -38.76
C PHE A 172 -3.11 -1.65 -37.82
N GLY A 173 -2.92 -2.93 -37.49
CA GLY A 173 -3.86 -3.75 -36.71
C GLY A 173 -4.63 -4.79 -37.51
N LYS A 174 -4.44 -4.91 -38.83
CA LYS A 174 -4.94 -6.06 -39.62
C LYS A 174 -4.01 -7.28 -39.59
N ASP A 175 -2.71 -7.07 -39.37
CA ASP A 175 -1.74 -8.15 -39.18
C ASP A 175 -1.43 -8.33 -37.69
N ASP A 176 -1.48 -9.58 -37.22
CA ASP A 176 -1.17 -9.96 -35.83
C ASP A 176 0.27 -9.53 -35.42
N SER A 177 1.14 -9.27 -36.39
CA SER A 177 2.52 -8.79 -36.19
C SER A 177 2.61 -7.39 -35.58
N ASP A 178 1.61 -6.53 -35.80
CA ASP A 178 1.58 -5.16 -35.27
C ASP A 178 1.41 -5.15 -33.74
N TRP A 179 0.78 -6.20 -33.20
CA TRP A 179 0.60 -6.38 -31.76
C TRP A 179 1.90 -6.78 -31.05
N ASN A 180 2.85 -7.40 -31.77
CA ASN A 180 4.14 -7.79 -31.20
C ASN A 180 5.01 -6.59 -30.85
N ILE A 181 4.88 -5.47 -31.56
CA ILE A 181 5.63 -4.23 -31.25
C ILE A 181 5.25 -3.69 -29.87
N TYR A 182 3.95 -3.71 -29.52
CA TYR A 182 3.51 -3.30 -28.18
C TYR A 182 3.91 -4.30 -27.11
N LEU A 183 3.87 -5.60 -27.42
CA LEU A 183 4.26 -6.67 -26.49
C LEU A 183 5.76 -6.60 -26.18
N ASP A 184 6.60 -6.45 -27.19
CA ASP A 184 8.06 -6.40 -27.05
C ASP A 184 8.49 -5.18 -26.24
N ILE A 185 7.93 -4.00 -26.48
CA ILE A 185 8.27 -2.81 -25.67
C ILE A 185 7.82 -2.98 -24.21
N SER A 186 6.64 -3.56 -23.97
CA SER A 186 6.17 -3.80 -22.60
C SER A 186 6.98 -4.88 -21.89
N LYS A 187 7.49 -5.87 -22.63
CA LYS A 187 8.22 -7.00 -22.10
C LYS A 187 9.67 -6.61 -21.79
N GLU A 188 10.30 -5.83 -22.68
CA GLU A 188 11.62 -5.26 -22.46
C GLU A 188 11.61 -4.36 -21.21
N GLU A 189 10.61 -3.49 -21.02
CA GLU A 189 10.53 -2.66 -19.80
C GLU A 189 10.46 -3.48 -18.49
N VAL A 190 9.79 -4.64 -18.49
CA VAL A 190 9.59 -5.49 -17.30
C VAL A 190 10.80 -6.38 -17.01
N GLU A 191 11.34 -7.06 -18.02
CA GLU A 191 12.51 -7.95 -17.88
C GLU A 191 13.72 -7.19 -17.32
N ASP A 192 13.88 -5.97 -17.81
CA ASP A 192 14.98 -5.07 -17.51
C ASP A 192 14.82 -4.40 -16.12
N GLU A 193 13.61 -4.41 -15.53
CA GLU A 193 13.29 -3.97 -14.14
C GLU A 193 13.60 -5.11 -13.14
N GLU A 194 13.16 -6.33 -13.44
CA GLU A 194 13.44 -7.54 -12.63
C GLU A 194 14.95 -7.83 -12.52
N ASP A 195 15.71 -7.63 -13.61
CA ASP A 195 17.15 -7.85 -13.64
C ASP A 195 17.92 -6.92 -12.68
N LEU A 196 17.54 -5.63 -12.61
CA LEU A 196 18.20 -4.65 -11.73
C LEU A 196 17.87 -4.92 -10.26
N GLU A 197 16.64 -5.34 -9.95
CA GLU A 197 16.25 -5.71 -8.59
C GLU A 197 17.01 -6.96 -8.12
N ALA A 198 17.16 -7.96 -8.99
CA ALA A 198 17.97 -9.14 -8.72
C ALA A 198 19.45 -8.79 -8.48
N GLU A 199 20.03 -7.89 -9.28
CA GLU A 199 21.40 -7.40 -9.08
C GLU A 199 21.56 -6.67 -7.73
N LEU A 200 20.58 -5.83 -7.36
CA LEU A 200 20.56 -5.13 -6.08
C LEU A 200 20.52 -6.10 -4.89
N ILE A 201 19.70 -7.15 -4.97
CA ILE A 201 19.60 -8.19 -3.94
C ILE A 201 20.94 -8.89 -3.76
N GLN A 202 21.60 -9.30 -4.86
CA GLN A 202 22.91 -9.94 -4.82
C GLN A 202 23.98 -9.05 -4.18
N VAL A 203 24.01 -7.77 -4.55
CA VAL A 203 24.95 -6.80 -3.96
C VAL A 203 24.67 -6.58 -2.47
N ASN A 204 23.39 -6.52 -2.06
CA ASN A 204 23.03 -6.42 -0.64
C ASN A 204 23.43 -7.70 0.13
N GLU A 205 23.33 -8.89 -0.45
CA GLU A 205 23.81 -10.14 0.19
C GLU A 205 25.33 -10.13 0.39
N ILE A 206 26.09 -9.70 -0.62
CA ILE A 206 27.55 -9.54 -0.51
C ILE A 206 27.93 -8.52 0.58
N LEU A 207 27.20 -7.41 0.65
CA LEU A 207 27.39 -6.39 1.69
C LEU A 207 26.97 -6.88 3.07
N LEU A 208 25.95 -7.72 3.17
CA LEU A 208 25.52 -8.31 4.44
C LEU A 208 26.61 -9.18 5.06
N ASP A 209 27.28 -9.99 4.25
CA ASP A 209 28.39 -10.84 4.69
C ASP A 209 29.66 -10.05 5.03
N SER A 210 29.84 -8.88 4.42
CA SER A 210 31.10 -8.11 4.51
C SER A 210 31.04 -6.92 5.48
N ASP A 211 29.93 -6.16 5.47
CA ASP A 211 29.69 -4.95 6.28
C ASP A 211 28.18 -4.81 6.59
N PRO A 212 27.64 -5.61 7.54
CA PRO A 212 26.22 -5.57 7.89
C PRO A 212 25.80 -4.24 8.51
N ASP A 213 26.70 -3.55 9.21
CA ASP A 213 26.44 -2.25 9.85
C ASP A 213 26.12 -1.16 8.82
N TYR A 214 26.71 -1.23 7.63
CA TYR A 214 26.42 -0.30 6.53
C TYR A 214 24.96 -0.40 6.07
N LEU A 215 24.46 -1.61 5.83
CA LEU A 215 23.08 -1.82 5.40
C LEU A 215 22.09 -1.43 6.51
N GLN A 216 22.41 -1.77 7.76
CA GLN A 216 21.58 -1.38 8.90
C GLN A 216 21.43 0.14 9.03
N LYS A 217 22.52 0.90 8.87
CA LYS A 217 22.47 2.37 8.89
C LYS A 217 21.60 2.95 7.78
N ILE A 218 21.58 2.31 6.61
CA ILE A 218 20.71 2.74 5.51
C ILE A 218 19.25 2.53 5.90
N ASP A 219 18.91 1.34 6.41
CA ASP A 219 17.53 1.03 6.84
C ASP A 219 17.08 1.95 7.99
N ASP A 220 17.94 2.18 8.98
CA ASP A 220 17.65 3.08 10.10
C ASP A 220 17.42 4.51 9.61
N LYS A 221 18.24 5.00 8.68
CA LYS A 221 18.04 6.31 8.06
C LYS A 221 16.71 6.39 7.31
N SER A 222 16.37 5.38 6.51
CA SER A 222 15.09 5.33 5.79
C SER A 222 13.91 5.31 6.76
N ARG A 223 14.01 4.59 7.90
CA ARG A 223 12.99 4.62 8.94
C ARG A 223 12.89 5.99 9.58
N ASP A 224 14.00 6.60 9.97
CA ASP A 224 14.02 7.92 10.59
C ASP A 224 13.39 8.98 9.68
N GLU A 225 13.66 8.93 8.37
CA GLU A 225 13.04 9.82 7.38
C GLU A 225 11.51 9.67 7.37
N ILE A 226 11.00 8.44 7.37
CA ILE A 226 9.56 8.16 7.39
C ILE A 226 8.94 8.52 8.75
N GLU A 227 9.57 8.11 9.86
CA GLU A 227 9.12 8.35 11.23
C GLU A 227 9.13 9.84 11.59
N SER A 228 10.05 10.61 11.01
CA SER A 228 10.08 12.08 11.18
C SER A 228 8.95 12.79 10.43
N SER A 229 8.34 12.15 9.44
CA SER A 229 7.22 12.71 8.68
C SER A 229 5.99 12.88 9.57
N LEU A 230 5.45 14.09 9.60
CA LEU A 230 4.21 14.39 10.34
C LEU A 230 3.05 13.52 9.86
N PHE A 231 2.97 13.23 8.55
CA PHE A 231 1.94 12.37 7.98
C PHE A 231 2.01 10.96 8.55
N TYR A 232 3.21 10.37 8.63
CA TYR A 232 3.37 9.05 9.20
C TYR A 232 2.99 9.05 10.69
N ARG A 233 3.47 10.03 11.46
CA ARG A 233 3.13 10.17 12.89
C ARG A 233 1.63 10.39 13.11
N PHE A 234 0.96 11.04 12.17
CA PHE A 234 -0.49 11.24 12.22
C PHE A 234 -1.26 9.94 11.93
N TYR A 235 -0.86 9.16 10.93
CA TYR A 235 -1.59 7.94 10.56
C TYR A 235 -1.21 6.70 11.38
N SER A 236 0.05 6.59 11.81
CA SER A 236 0.63 5.40 12.45
C SER A 236 1.12 5.66 13.88
N GLY A 237 1.01 6.89 14.38
CA GLY A 237 1.41 7.24 15.73
C GLY A 237 2.93 7.15 15.95
N ALA A 238 3.33 6.50 17.04
CA ALA A 238 4.72 6.26 17.41
C ALA A 238 5.20 4.84 17.09
N GLN A 239 4.50 4.12 16.21
CA GLN A 239 4.89 2.79 15.78
C GLN A 239 6.13 2.86 14.89
N LYS A 240 7.01 1.86 14.99
CA LYS A 240 8.17 1.76 14.12
C LYS A 240 7.76 1.44 12.68
N VAL A 241 8.41 2.05 11.72
CA VAL A 241 8.14 1.81 10.30
C VAL A 241 8.56 0.40 9.89
N ILE A 242 7.66 -0.28 9.17
CA ILE A 242 7.98 -1.49 8.42
C ILE A 242 8.34 -1.02 7.01
N LEU A 243 9.60 -1.21 6.61
CA LEU A 243 10.08 -0.86 5.28
C LEU A 243 9.54 -1.87 4.27
N GLU A 244 9.00 -1.38 3.15
CA GLU A 244 8.54 -2.23 2.03
C GLU A 244 9.73 -2.93 1.37
N SER A 245 10.81 -2.18 1.11
CA SER A 245 12.04 -2.67 0.48
C SER A 245 13.26 -2.35 1.35
N PRO A 246 13.57 -3.16 2.39
CA PRO A 246 14.76 -2.94 3.22
C PRO A 246 16.04 -3.27 2.45
N ALA A 247 17.11 -2.56 2.76
CA ALA A 247 18.46 -2.85 2.26
C ALA A 247 19.06 -4.09 2.96
N VAL A 248 18.74 -4.32 4.24
CA VAL A 248 19.07 -5.58 4.90
C VAL A 248 18.02 -6.62 4.47
N PRO A 249 18.42 -7.75 3.85
CA PRO A 249 17.49 -8.82 3.53
C PRO A 249 16.67 -9.24 4.76
N GLN A 250 15.35 -9.38 4.60
CA GLN A 250 14.40 -9.66 5.71
C GLN A 250 14.78 -10.92 6.50
N SER A 251 15.43 -11.89 5.86
CA SER A 251 15.98 -13.10 6.49
C SER A 251 16.96 -12.80 7.63
N PHE A 252 17.63 -11.65 7.59
CA PHE A 252 18.63 -11.21 8.58
C PHE A 252 18.19 -9.97 9.37
N SER A 253 17.34 -9.10 8.79
CA SER A 253 16.89 -7.86 9.44
C SER A 253 16.20 -8.16 10.78
N SER A 254 15.23 -9.09 10.81
CA SER A 254 14.47 -9.42 12.03
C SER A 254 15.30 -10.11 13.11
N ILE A 255 16.42 -10.74 12.73
CA ILE A 255 17.40 -11.35 13.66
C ILE A 255 18.14 -10.27 14.45
N MET A 256 18.41 -9.12 13.84
CA MET A 256 19.10 -7.99 14.47
C MET A 256 18.15 -7.11 15.29
N TYR A 257 16.87 -6.98 14.88
CA TYR A 257 15.89 -6.13 15.59
C TYR A 257 15.26 -6.78 16.83
N ASN A 258 15.26 -8.11 16.95
CA ASN A 258 14.77 -8.82 18.14
C ASN A 258 15.91 -9.13 19.14
N LYS A 259 16.55 -8.11 19.72
CA LYS A 259 17.50 -8.30 20.84
C LYS A 259 16.87 -9.06 22.02
N ASP A 260 15.56 -8.91 22.21
CA ASP A 260 14.80 -9.52 23.32
C ASP A 260 14.35 -10.96 23.05
N LYS A 261 14.50 -11.46 21.81
CA LYS A 261 14.23 -12.86 21.43
C LYS A 261 15.42 -13.53 20.76
N LYS A 262 16.66 -13.21 21.18
CA LYS A 262 17.80 -14.08 20.84
C LYS A 262 17.54 -15.46 21.45
N PRO A 263 17.48 -16.57 20.68
CA PRO A 263 17.76 -17.86 21.25
C PRO A 263 19.21 -17.79 21.73
N SER A 264 19.41 -17.80 23.04
CA SER A 264 20.73 -17.76 23.66
C SER A 264 21.59 -18.88 23.06
N GLY A 265 22.61 -18.53 22.28
CA GLY A 265 23.68 -19.46 21.85
C GLY A 265 23.62 -20.02 20.42
N ALA A 266 22.80 -19.52 19.51
CA ALA A 266 22.85 -19.96 18.11
C ALA A 266 24.04 -19.34 17.34
N ASN A 267 25.03 -20.15 16.97
CA ASN A 267 26.10 -19.76 16.05
C ASN A 267 25.55 -19.72 14.61
N PHE A 268 25.21 -18.53 14.11
CA PHE A 268 24.57 -18.37 12.80
C PHE A 268 25.43 -18.82 11.60
N GLY A 269 26.76 -18.83 11.76
CA GLY A 269 27.68 -19.36 10.75
C GLY A 269 27.59 -20.88 10.53
N SER A 270 26.93 -21.63 11.42
CA SER A 270 26.79 -23.09 11.32
C SER A 270 25.41 -23.56 10.86
N LEU A 271 24.49 -22.64 10.54
CA LEU A 271 23.15 -23.00 10.07
C LEU A 271 23.20 -23.46 8.62
N SER A 272 22.55 -24.58 8.35
CA SER A 272 22.34 -25.07 6.99
C SER A 272 21.51 -24.08 6.18
N GLU A 273 21.68 -24.10 4.86
CA GLU A 273 20.91 -23.27 3.93
C GLU A 273 19.39 -23.48 4.10
N PHE A 274 18.98 -24.70 4.47
CA PHE A 274 17.60 -25.05 4.79
C PHE A 274 17.07 -24.33 6.04
N GLU A 275 17.87 -24.25 7.10
CA GLU A 275 17.49 -23.56 8.34
C GLU A 275 17.40 -22.04 8.14
N LYS A 276 18.32 -21.46 7.35
CA LYS A 276 18.25 -20.05 6.95
C LYS A 276 16.96 -19.74 6.18
N LYS A 277 16.60 -20.58 5.19
CA LYS A 277 15.35 -20.44 4.42
C LYS A 277 14.10 -20.59 5.30
N LYS A 278 14.09 -21.56 6.22
CA LYS A 278 12.98 -21.75 7.17
C LYS A 278 12.79 -20.54 8.08
N LEU A 279 13.89 -19.99 8.62
CA LEU A 279 13.84 -18.82 9.49
C LEU A 279 13.38 -17.57 8.73
N ALA A 280 13.85 -17.39 7.49
CA ALA A 280 13.41 -16.30 6.63
C ALA A 280 11.89 -16.34 6.38
N ALA A 281 11.35 -17.51 6.06
CA ALA A 281 9.91 -17.69 5.85
C ALA A 281 9.08 -17.41 7.10
N GLU A 282 9.58 -17.79 8.29
CA GLU A 282 8.90 -17.49 9.57
C GLU A 282 8.89 -15.98 9.86
N ILE A 283 10.01 -15.30 9.59
CA ILE A 283 10.11 -13.84 9.73
C ILE A 283 9.12 -13.14 8.79
N GLU A 284 9.11 -13.53 7.52
CA GLU A 284 8.20 -12.99 6.52
C GLU A 284 6.74 -13.19 6.96
N PHE A 285 6.40 -14.38 7.45
CA PHE A 285 5.07 -14.68 7.98
C PHE A 285 4.67 -13.75 9.15
N GLU A 286 5.55 -13.55 10.12
CA GLU A 286 5.25 -12.67 11.26
C GLU A 286 5.16 -11.19 10.84
N THR A 287 6.01 -10.74 9.91
CA THR A 287 5.90 -9.38 9.36
C THR A 287 4.57 -9.15 8.62
N LEU A 288 4.14 -10.12 7.79
CA LEU A 288 2.84 -10.07 7.11
C LEU A 288 1.68 -10.03 8.09
N LYS A 289 1.77 -10.80 9.18
CA LYS A 289 0.77 -10.80 10.25
C LYS A 289 0.74 -9.45 10.98
N GLU A 290 1.88 -8.84 11.23
CA GLU A 290 1.97 -7.50 11.80
C GLU A 290 1.37 -6.44 10.87
N VAL A 291 1.70 -6.46 9.58
CA VAL A 291 1.13 -5.56 8.57
C VAL A 291 -0.41 -5.69 8.53
N LYS A 292 -0.92 -6.93 8.56
CA LYS A 292 -2.37 -7.18 8.66
C LYS A 292 -2.96 -6.67 9.98
N ALA A 293 -2.27 -6.83 11.10
CA ALA A 293 -2.78 -6.31 12.37
C ALA A 293 -2.84 -4.78 12.39
N ARG A 294 -1.85 -4.11 11.79
CA ARG A 294 -1.77 -2.65 11.68
C ARG A 294 -2.85 -2.07 10.75
N SER A 295 -3.26 -2.79 9.71
CA SER A 295 -4.32 -2.31 8.80
C SER A 295 -5.71 -2.22 9.45
N TYR A 296 -5.93 -2.94 10.56
CA TYR A 296 -7.17 -2.89 11.34
C TYR A 296 -7.09 -1.98 12.58
N GLN A 297 -6.15 -1.03 12.60
CA GLN A 297 -5.99 -0.06 13.69
C GLN A 297 -6.45 1.34 13.27
N LEU A 298 -7.16 2.02 14.16
CA LEU A 298 -7.53 3.43 14.00
C LEU A 298 -6.76 4.29 15.00
N HIS A 299 -5.90 5.16 14.51
CA HIS A 299 -5.17 6.11 15.34
C HIS A 299 -6.00 7.39 15.50
N LEU A 300 -6.23 7.80 16.74
CA LEU A 300 -6.95 9.04 17.08
C LEU A 300 -5.97 10.02 17.74
N ASN A 301 -5.79 11.17 17.10
CA ASN A 301 -4.87 12.23 17.53
C ASN A 301 -5.66 13.50 17.86
N VAL A 302 -5.73 14.42 16.90
CA VAL A 302 -6.36 15.73 17.03
C VAL A 302 -7.87 15.61 17.17
N GLU A 303 -8.46 14.52 16.69
CA GLU A 303 -9.90 14.25 16.74
C GLU A 303 -10.41 14.29 18.19
N ARG A 304 -9.59 13.84 19.15
CA ARG A 304 -9.95 13.79 20.57
C ARG A 304 -10.23 15.16 21.18
N ILE A 305 -9.54 16.20 20.70
CA ILE A 305 -9.68 17.59 21.18
C ILE A 305 -10.48 18.45 20.21
N ARG A 306 -10.39 18.18 18.90
CA ARG A 306 -11.02 18.98 17.84
C ARG A 306 -12.52 18.72 17.74
N VAL A 307 -12.97 17.48 17.92
CA VAL A 307 -14.40 17.12 17.86
C VAL A 307 -15.21 17.83 18.96
N PRO A 308 -14.81 17.84 20.24
CA PRO A 308 -15.57 18.57 21.25
C PRO A 308 -15.45 20.09 21.18
N GLU A 309 -14.41 20.60 20.51
CA GLU A 309 -14.23 22.05 20.33
C GLU A 309 -15.36 22.69 19.52
N ILE A 310 -16.11 21.92 18.73
CA ILE A 310 -17.22 22.42 17.90
C ILE A 310 -18.32 23.14 18.71
N ILE A 311 -18.47 22.82 20.01
CA ILE A 311 -19.42 23.54 20.89
C ILE A 311 -18.94 24.98 21.16
N PHE A 312 -17.62 25.19 21.22
CA PHE A 312 -17.00 26.48 21.50
C PHE A 312 -16.72 27.25 20.21
N ASP A 313 -16.35 26.54 19.13
CA ASP A 313 -16.10 27.08 17.80
C ASP A 313 -16.74 26.20 16.70
N PRO A 314 -18.02 26.46 16.35
CA PRO A 314 -18.71 25.75 15.28
C PRO A 314 -18.09 25.95 13.89
N SER A 315 -17.26 26.98 13.69
CA SER A 315 -16.64 27.27 12.40
C SER A 315 -15.66 26.17 11.95
N ILE A 316 -15.16 25.35 12.89
CA ILE A 316 -14.31 24.18 12.62
C ILE A 316 -14.95 23.21 11.62
N ILE A 317 -16.28 23.12 11.62
CA ILE A 317 -17.07 22.28 10.71
C ILE A 317 -17.80 23.10 9.64
N GLY A 318 -17.49 24.39 9.51
CA GLY A 318 -18.12 25.30 8.55
C GLY A 318 -19.56 25.69 8.89
N VAL A 319 -19.96 25.55 10.16
CA VAL A 319 -21.28 25.98 10.63
C VAL A 319 -21.20 27.44 11.09
N ASP A 320 -21.98 28.31 10.45
CA ASP A 320 -22.07 29.74 10.78
C ASP A 320 -23.04 29.97 11.95
N GLN A 321 -22.63 29.48 13.13
CA GLN A 321 -23.35 29.65 14.39
C GLN A 321 -22.37 30.10 15.48
N SER A 322 -22.89 30.82 16.47
CA SER A 322 -22.15 31.19 17.66
C SER A 322 -21.83 29.97 18.52
N GLY A 323 -20.61 29.91 19.04
CA GLY A 323 -20.26 28.96 20.09
C GLY A 323 -21.00 29.23 21.40
N ILE A 324 -21.03 28.25 22.29
CA ILE A 324 -21.79 28.30 23.55
C ILE A 324 -21.47 29.53 24.41
N VAL A 325 -20.21 29.97 24.41
CA VAL A 325 -19.75 31.12 25.20
C VAL A 325 -20.42 32.41 24.72
N GLN A 326 -20.44 32.63 23.40
CA GLN A 326 -21.06 33.80 22.80
C GLN A 326 -22.59 33.74 22.91
N VAL A 327 -23.19 32.55 22.83
CA VAL A 327 -24.62 32.36 23.07
C VAL A 327 -24.99 32.78 24.49
N VAL A 328 -24.25 32.29 25.50
CA VAL A 328 -24.49 32.65 26.90
C VAL A 328 -24.28 34.14 27.15
N GLU A 329 -23.23 34.73 26.58
CA GLU A 329 -22.97 36.18 26.68
C GLU A 329 -24.13 37.00 26.10
N ASN A 330 -24.62 36.62 24.91
CA ASN A 330 -25.74 37.31 24.27
C ASN A 330 -27.04 37.14 25.08
N LEU A 331 -27.29 35.96 25.63
CA LEU A 331 -28.43 35.73 26.53
C LEU A 331 -28.35 36.61 27.78
N TRP A 332 -27.16 36.77 28.38
CA TRP A 332 -26.99 37.64 29.54
C TRP A 332 -27.30 39.11 29.26
N LYS A 333 -27.01 39.58 28.04
CA LYS A 333 -27.32 40.96 27.61
C LYS A 333 -28.82 41.20 27.43
N LEU A 334 -29.62 40.15 27.24
CA LEU A 334 -31.08 40.26 27.05
C LEU A 334 -31.85 40.29 28.38
N PHE A 335 -31.22 40.01 29.52
CA PHE A 335 -31.93 40.06 30.81
C PHE A 335 -32.33 41.50 31.20
N PRO A 336 -33.50 41.71 31.84
CA PRO A 336 -34.02 43.04 32.18
C PRO A 336 -33.08 43.90 33.05
N ASN A 337 -32.25 43.25 33.85
CA ASN A 337 -31.29 43.89 34.75
C ASN A 337 -29.83 43.76 34.25
N GLY A 338 -29.64 43.33 33.00
CA GLY A 338 -28.32 43.06 32.40
C GLY A 338 -27.52 41.99 33.14
N ILE A 339 -26.21 42.00 32.89
CA ILE A 339 -25.23 41.08 33.49
C ILE A 339 -25.15 41.22 35.01
N ASP A 340 -25.51 42.38 35.58
CA ASP A 340 -25.38 42.66 37.02
C ASP A 340 -26.34 41.87 37.91
N ALA A 341 -27.43 41.32 37.36
CA ALA A 341 -28.40 40.55 38.14
C ALA A 341 -28.16 39.03 38.17
N SER A 342 -27.43 38.44 37.23
CA SER A 342 -27.18 36.99 37.25
C SER A 342 -26.12 36.50 36.26
N PRO A 343 -24.89 36.27 36.75
CA PRO A 343 -24.04 35.21 36.22
C PRO A 343 -23.38 34.42 37.35
N LYS A 344 -24.03 34.31 38.51
CA LYS A 344 -23.42 33.67 39.68
C LYS A 344 -23.50 32.15 39.62
N ASP A 345 -24.55 31.56 39.05
CA ASP A 345 -24.72 30.11 39.01
C ASP A 345 -25.13 29.63 37.60
N VAL A 346 -24.20 28.96 36.91
CA VAL A 346 -24.45 28.23 35.66
C VAL A 346 -24.57 26.75 36.00
N PHE A 347 -25.71 26.14 35.66
CA PHE A 347 -25.94 24.72 35.85
C PHE A 347 -25.93 23.98 34.51
N ILE A 348 -25.06 22.99 34.37
CA ILE A 348 -24.88 22.21 33.14
C ILE A 348 -25.70 20.93 33.23
N THR A 349 -26.57 20.71 32.25
CA THR A 349 -27.40 19.51 32.07
C THR A 349 -27.15 18.86 30.71
N GLY A 350 -27.69 17.64 30.54
CA GLY A 350 -27.63 16.89 29.29
C GLY A 350 -26.37 16.03 29.14
N CYS A 351 -26.52 14.84 28.57
CA CYS A 351 -25.43 13.92 28.27
C CYS A 351 -24.77 14.30 26.93
N GLY A 352 -23.47 14.06 26.80
CA GLY A 352 -22.69 14.39 25.59
C GLY A 352 -21.33 14.98 25.94
N PHE A 353 -20.96 16.07 25.28
CA PHE A 353 -19.67 16.74 25.51
C PHE A 353 -19.50 17.33 26.92
N SER A 354 -20.61 17.54 27.65
CA SER A 354 -20.63 17.91 29.07
C SER A 354 -19.96 16.87 29.98
N THR A 355 -19.86 15.62 29.55
CA THR A 355 -19.20 14.53 30.29
C THR A 355 -17.68 14.51 30.13
N LEU A 356 -17.14 15.30 29.21
CA LEU A 356 -15.71 15.32 28.94
C LEU A 356 -14.94 15.93 30.11
N GLU A 357 -13.79 15.32 30.39
CA GLU A 357 -12.85 15.85 31.36
C GLU A 357 -12.41 17.25 30.95
N GLY A 358 -12.46 18.19 31.89
CA GLY A 358 -12.09 19.57 31.64
C GLY A 358 -13.18 20.43 30.96
N PHE A 359 -14.35 19.89 30.62
CA PHE A 359 -15.44 20.70 30.04
C PHE A 359 -15.87 21.83 30.98
N LYS A 360 -16.09 21.51 32.26
CA LYS A 360 -16.48 22.48 33.30
C LYS A 360 -15.42 23.59 33.47
N SER A 361 -14.14 23.24 33.52
CA SER A 361 -13.06 24.22 33.69
C SER A 361 -12.88 25.07 32.43
N ARG A 362 -12.97 24.46 31.25
CA ARG A 362 -12.94 25.17 29.96
C ARG A 362 -14.06 26.20 29.88
N LEU A 363 -15.30 25.79 30.12
CA LEU A 363 -16.46 26.68 30.08
C LEU A 363 -16.34 27.81 31.11
N ARG A 364 -15.82 27.51 32.32
CA ARG A 364 -15.56 28.53 33.35
C ARG A 364 -14.58 29.59 32.86
N ASN A 365 -13.45 29.16 32.28
CA ASN A 365 -12.41 30.09 31.82
C ASN A 365 -12.94 30.98 30.71
N ASP A 366 -13.61 30.40 29.72
CA ASP A 366 -14.11 31.16 28.56
C ASP A 366 -15.24 32.11 28.97
N LEU A 367 -16.18 31.69 29.83
CA LEU A 367 -17.22 32.58 30.35
C LEU A 367 -16.66 33.68 31.25
N THR A 368 -15.63 33.38 32.05
CA THR A 368 -14.96 34.41 32.87
C THR A 368 -14.31 35.48 31.99
N SER A 369 -13.83 35.13 30.80
CA SER A 369 -13.18 36.07 29.89
C SER A 369 -14.13 37.13 29.30
N VAL A 370 -15.44 36.83 29.22
CA VAL A 370 -16.46 37.75 28.70
C VAL A 370 -17.22 38.49 29.80
N LEU A 371 -16.97 38.17 31.07
CA LEU A 371 -17.61 38.81 32.22
C LEU A 371 -16.79 40.00 32.75
N PRO A 372 -17.42 40.99 33.41
CA PRO A 372 -16.72 42.06 34.10
C PRO A 372 -15.74 41.55 35.16
N ILE A 373 -14.67 42.30 35.40
CA ILE A 373 -13.64 41.98 36.40
C ILE A 373 -14.29 41.85 37.79
N ASN A 374 -13.87 40.86 38.57
CA ASN A 374 -14.37 40.50 39.92
C ASN A 374 -15.79 39.91 39.96
N THR A 375 -16.33 39.47 38.83
CA THR A 375 -17.59 38.72 38.81
C THR A 375 -17.37 37.30 39.37
N GLU A 376 -18.13 36.92 40.40
CA GLU A 376 -18.15 35.55 40.91
C GLU A 376 -18.99 34.66 39.98
N LEU A 377 -18.35 33.68 39.34
CA LEU A 377 -19.00 32.67 38.49
C LEU A 377 -18.91 31.31 39.17
N ASN A 378 -20.04 30.67 39.46
CA ASN A 378 -20.13 29.27 39.88
C ASN A 378 -20.65 28.46 38.71
N ILE A 379 -19.98 27.35 38.42
CA ILE A 379 -20.46 26.38 37.44
C ILE A 379 -20.68 25.08 38.17
N ASN A 380 -21.89 24.53 38.06
CA ASN A 380 -22.28 23.27 38.67
C ASN A 380 -22.68 22.29 37.57
N LEU A 381 -22.22 21.05 37.70
CA LEU A 381 -22.56 19.97 36.80
C LEU A 381 -23.60 19.09 37.49
N ALA A 382 -24.63 18.69 36.76
CA ALA A 382 -25.64 17.79 37.30
C ALA A 382 -25.03 16.44 37.70
N SER A 383 -25.60 15.79 38.71
CA SER A 383 -25.13 14.48 39.18
C SER A 383 -25.37 13.37 38.15
N ASN A 384 -26.50 13.41 37.43
CA ASN A 384 -26.88 12.39 36.44
C ASN A 384 -27.28 13.04 35.10
N LEU A 385 -26.29 13.31 34.26
CA LEU A 385 -26.48 14.07 33.02
C LEU A 385 -27.44 13.43 31.99
N SER A 386 -27.67 12.11 32.03
CA SER A 386 -28.59 11.42 31.11
C SER A 386 -30.05 11.48 31.54
N ASP A 387 -30.32 11.31 32.83
CA ASP A 387 -31.68 10.98 33.31
C ASP A 387 -32.34 12.16 34.03
N ASP A 388 -31.62 13.23 34.35
CA ASP A 388 -32.12 14.33 35.17
C ASP A 388 -33.35 15.02 34.55
N ALA A 389 -33.43 15.14 33.23
CA ALA A 389 -34.61 15.68 32.55
C ALA A 389 -35.85 14.80 32.78
N TRP A 390 -35.71 13.48 32.60
CA TRP A 390 -36.80 12.53 32.81
C TRP A 390 -37.18 12.43 34.29
N ASN A 391 -36.20 12.36 35.18
CA ASN A 391 -36.41 12.34 36.62
C ASN A 391 -37.10 13.61 37.10
N GLY A 392 -36.77 14.77 36.53
CA GLY A 392 -37.44 16.04 36.77
C GLY A 392 -38.93 15.97 36.41
N ALA A 393 -39.24 15.55 35.17
CA ALA A 393 -40.62 15.38 34.72
C ALA A 393 -41.40 14.32 35.52
N ALA A 394 -40.76 13.20 35.89
CA ALA A 394 -41.35 12.15 36.71
C ALA A 394 -41.66 12.64 38.13
N ARG A 395 -40.79 13.46 38.72
CA ARG A 395 -41.02 14.09 40.03
C ARG A 395 -42.13 15.13 39.97
N TRP A 396 -42.11 16.00 38.97
CA TRP A 396 -43.14 17.02 38.78
C TRP A 396 -44.52 16.40 38.57
N SER A 397 -44.65 15.43 37.65
CA SER A 397 -45.92 14.71 37.43
C SER A 397 -46.45 14.00 38.68
N ARG A 398 -45.56 13.40 39.50
CA ARG A 398 -45.96 12.80 40.79
C ARG A 398 -46.40 13.85 41.81
N SER A 399 -45.77 15.02 41.86
CA SER A 399 -46.21 16.10 42.75
C SER A 399 -47.60 16.63 42.42
N LEU A 400 -48.01 16.56 41.15
CA LEU A 400 -49.35 16.97 40.70
C LEU A 400 -50.43 15.94 41.09
N LEU A 401 -50.05 14.69 41.36
CA LEU A 401 -50.95 13.61 41.78
C LEU A 401 -51.14 13.57 43.29
N SER A 402 -50.09 13.91 44.05
CA SER A 402 -50.20 14.11 45.49
C SER A 402 -50.77 15.50 45.75
N ASN A 403 -52.06 15.61 46.10
CA ASN A 403 -52.71 16.87 46.53
C ASN A 403 -52.06 17.55 47.77
N SER A 404 -50.85 17.17 48.17
CA SER A 404 -50.06 17.91 49.15
C SER A 404 -49.44 19.12 48.43
N GLU A 405 -49.98 20.29 48.72
CA GLU A 405 -49.39 21.63 48.51
C GLU A 405 -48.11 21.63 47.68
N SER A 406 -48.26 21.47 46.36
CA SER A 406 -47.21 21.80 45.41
C SER A 406 -46.96 23.30 45.57
N SER A 407 -45.69 23.69 45.74
CA SER A 407 -45.30 25.10 45.95
C SER A 407 -45.66 26.03 44.78
N SER A 408 -46.14 25.49 43.65
CA SER A 408 -46.66 26.23 42.49
C SER A 408 -48.20 26.31 42.41
N GLY A 409 -48.95 25.59 43.26
CA GLY A 409 -50.42 25.57 43.22
C GLY A 409 -51.04 24.92 41.98
N GLU A 410 -50.23 24.29 41.13
CA GLU A 410 -50.65 23.64 39.90
C GLU A 410 -51.23 22.24 40.19
N SER A 411 -52.32 21.90 39.49
CA SER A 411 -52.94 20.57 39.50
C SER A 411 -52.77 19.88 38.14
N LEU A 412 -52.91 18.55 38.10
CA LEU A 412 -52.84 17.80 36.83
C LEU A 412 -53.84 18.33 35.78
N GLU A 413 -55.04 18.72 36.21
CA GLU A 413 -56.05 19.31 35.33
C GLU A 413 -55.63 20.67 34.77
N SER A 414 -54.89 21.47 35.54
CA SER A 414 -54.44 22.80 35.10
C SER A 414 -53.36 22.73 34.02
N VAL A 415 -52.55 21.67 33.96
CA VAL A 415 -51.40 21.57 33.04
C VAL A 415 -51.58 20.53 31.93
N SER A 416 -52.49 19.56 32.08
CA SER A 416 -52.74 18.53 31.05
C SER A 416 -53.84 18.92 30.06
N ILE A 417 -53.71 18.43 28.83
CA ILE A 417 -54.73 18.58 27.78
C ILE A 417 -55.61 17.33 27.79
N THR A 418 -56.90 17.51 28.05
CA THR A 418 -57.88 16.41 27.98
C THR A 418 -58.28 16.16 26.53
N ARG A 419 -58.76 14.95 26.23
CA ARG A 419 -59.28 14.61 24.90
C ARG A 419 -60.36 15.58 24.42
N LYS A 420 -61.29 15.96 25.30
CA LYS A 420 -62.35 16.92 24.98
C LYS A 420 -61.78 18.28 24.57
N LEU A 421 -60.78 18.78 25.31
CA LEU A 421 -60.15 20.07 25.02
C LEU A 421 -59.39 20.03 23.70
N TYR A 422 -58.74 18.91 23.39
CA TYR A 422 -58.10 18.69 22.08
C TYR A 422 -59.13 18.68 20.93
N ASP A 423 -60.27 18.00 21.11
CA ASP A 423 -61.33 17.95 20.10
C ASP A 423 -61.97 19.34 19.86
N GLU A 424 -61.99 20.22 20.86
CA GLU A 424 -62.53 21.59 20.77
C GLU A 424 -61.51 22.61 20.22
N CYS A 425 -60.26 22.56 20.66
CA CYS A 425 -59.25 23.58 20.37
C CYS A 425 -58.23 23.16 19.30
N GLY A 426 -58.20 21.89 18.89
CA GLY A 426 -57.28 21.36 17.88
C GLY A 426 -55.88 21.03 18.41
N GLY A 427 -55.01 20.59 17.50
CA GLY A 427 -53.67 20.08 17.84
C GLY A 427 -52.60 21.13 18.15
N GLU A 428 -52.84 22.38 17.79
CA GLU A 428 -51.92 23.50 18.04
C GLU A 428 -52.16 24.18 19.41
N TYR A 429 -53.23 23.79 20.11
CA TYR A 429 -53.53 24.32 21.42
C TYR A 429 -52.58 23.74 22.49
N LEU A 430 -51.93 24.62 23.24
CA LEU A 430 -51.08 24.28 24.37
C LEU A 430 -51.56 25.01 25.62
N LYS A 431 -51.52 24.34 26.77
CA LYS A 431 -51.76 25.00 28.06
C LYS A 431 -50.48 25.68 28.53
N GLU A 432 -50.64 26.94 28.93
CA GLU A 432 -49.54 27.72 29.50
C GLU A 432 -49.34 27.37 30.97
N HIS A 433 -48.13 26.94 31.33
CA HIS A 433 -47.67 26.70 32.68
C HIS A 433 -46.16 26.95 32.77
N LEU A 434 -45.57 26.84 33.96
CA LEU A 434 -44.16 27.24 34.20
C LEU A 434 -43.13 26.58 33.25
N PHE A 435 -43.44 25.38 32.75
CA PHE A 435 -42.55 24.57 31.91
C PHE A 435 -43.05 24.43 30.46
N SER A 436 -44.16 25.08 30.08
CA SER A 436 -44.62 25.09 28.70
C SER A 436 -43.95 26.21 27.91
N ASN A 437 -44.00 26.11 26.58
CA ASN A 437 -43.74 27.27 25.75
C ASN A 437 -44.84 28.32 25.96
N LEU A 438 -44.49 29.60 25.75
CA LEU A 438 -45.43 30.70 25.73
C LEU A 438 -46.09 30.81 24.35
N PHE A 439 -47.38 31.11 24.31
CA PHE A 439 -48.05 31.47 23.07
C PHE A 439 -47.76 32.93 22.74
N PHE A 440 -46.98 33.17 21.69
CA PHE A 440 -46.80 34.50 21.12
C PHE A 440 -47.71 34.66 19.92
N ASN A 441 -48.64 35.61 19.99
CA ASN A 441 -49.46 36.00 18.86
C ASN A 441 -48.58 36.88 17.93
N GLU A 442 -48.37 36.49 16.67
CA GLU A 442 -47.48 37.18 15.69
C GLU A 442 -47.89 38.63 15.32
N SER A 443 -48.75 39.27 16.10
CA SER A 443 -49.35 40.59 15.82
C SER A 443 -48.82 41.74 16.69
N GLN A 444 -47.59 41.69 17.20
CA GLN A 444 -46.95 42.82 17.90
C GLN A 444 -45.49 43.02 17.49
#